data_AF-A0A5J5Q0X9-F1
#
_entry.id   AF-A0A5J5Q0X9-F1
#
_cell.length_a   1.000
_cell.length_b   1.000
_cell.length_c   1.000
_cell.angle_alpha   90.00
_cell.angle_beta   90.00
_cell.angle_gamma   90.00
#
_symmetry.space_group_name_H-M   'P 1'
#
loop_
_entity.id
_entity.type
_entity.pdbx_description
1 polymer ?
#
loop_
_entity_poly.entity_id
_entity_poly.type
_entity_poly.pdbx_seq_one_letter_code
_entity_poly.pdbx_strand_id
1 'polypeptide(L)'
;MFYGAVVWDPWLIVAQIVCLQCLYYLTLGAFLSFLVGTRVSRLSLVYFFDFATVTTSTVTGWCVIASFLLSSIAGAGYMLYLIERAKKCLDFAATLYIIHLFICLINGGWPSSITWWFVNVIGVAVMALLGEYLCIRRELKEIPITRYRSNV
;
A
#
# COMPACT_ATOMS: atom_id res chain seq x y z
N MET A 1 -24.88 12.28 21.58
CA MET A 1 -23.56 12.24 20.92
C MET A 1 -23.69 11.30 19.72
N PHE A 2 -23.84 11.85 18.51
CA PHE A 2 -24.21 11.13 17.28
C PHE A 2 -23.03 10.49 16.55
N TYR A 3 -21.92 10.29 17.25
CA TYR A 3 -20.86 9.38 16.87
C TYR A 3 -20.80 8.35 17.98
N GLY A 4 -21.21 7.11 17.69
CA GLY A 4 -20.92 6.00 18.58
C GLY A 4 -19.43 6.03 18.91
N ALA A 5 -19.08 5.87 20.19
CA ALA A 5 -17.70 5.72 20.59
C ALA A 5 -17.06 4.67 19.67
N VAL A 6 -15.94 5.00 19.04
CA VAL A 6 -15.16 4.01 18.28
C VAL A 6 -14.80 2.93 19.29
N VAL A 7 -15.54 1.82 19.26
CA VAL A 7 -15.23 0.66 20.10
C VAL A 7 -13.91 0.16 19.58
N TRP A 8 -12.86 0.32 20.38
CA TRP A 8 -11.53 -0.12 20.03
C TRP A 8 -11.56 -1.64 19.92
N ASP A 9 -11.57 -2.13 18.68
CA ASP A 9 -11.47 -3.55 18.37
C ASP A 9 -10.07 -3.83 17.80
N PRO A 10 -9.12 -4.27 18.64
CA PRO A 10 -7.74 -4.51 18.22
C PRO A 10 -7.64 -5.63 17.19
N TRP A 11 -8.56 -6.60 17.23
CA TRP A 11 -8.53 -7.73 16.30
C TRP A 11 -8.83 -7.28 14.87
N LEU A 12 -9.76 -6.34 14.72
CA LEU A 12 -10.10 -5.75 13.42
C LEU A 12 -8.91 -4.98 12.83
N ILE A 13 -8.17 -4.22 13.64
CA ILE A 13 -6.97 -3.49 13.18
C ILE A 13 -5.90 -4.47 12.69
N VAL A 14 -5.63 -5.52 13.47
CA VAL A 14 -4.65 -6.55 13.09
C VAL A 14 -5.08 -7.24 11.79
N ALA A 15 -6.36 -7.61 11.66
CA ALA A 15 -6.89 -8.21 10.45
C ALA A 15 -6.77 -7.28 9.23
N GLN A 16 -7.01 -5.97 9.38
CA GLN A 16 -6.81 -4.98 8.34
C GLN A 16 -5.33 -4.87 7.92
N ILE A 17 -4.40 -4.86 8.88
CA ILE A 17 -2.95 -4.83 8.59
C ILE A 17 -2.56 -6.09 7.80
N VAL A 18 -2.95 -7.28 8.28
CA VAL A 18 -2.62 -8.55 7.62
C VAL A 18 -3.24 -8.62 6.22
N CYS A 19 -4.51 -8.22 6.07
CA CYS A 19 -5.18 -8.19 4.78
C CYS A 19 -4.47 -7.26 3.79
N LEU A 20 -4.13 -6.05 4.22
CA LEU A 20 -3.43 -5.07 3.41
C LEU A 20 -2.04 -5.57 2.97
N GLN A 21 -1.31 -6.24 3.87
CA GLN A 21 -0.02 -6.87 3.56
C GLN A 21 -0.16 -7.94 2.47
N CYS A 22 -1.11 -8.86 2.63
CA CYS A 22 -1.37 -9.91 1.66
C CYS A 22 -1.73 -9.33 0.29
N LEU A 23 -2.66 -8.36 0.25
CA LEU A 23 -3.07 -7.72 -1.00
C LEU A 23 -1.92 -6.99 -1.68
N TYR A 24 -1.09 -6.27 -0.92
CA TYR A 24 0.08 -5.57 -1.45
C TYR A 24 1.12 -6.52 -2.05
N TYR A 25 1.45 -7.63 -1.38
CA TYR A 25 2.43 -8.58 -1.92
C TYR A 25 1.88 -9.36 -3.12
N LEU A 26 0.57 -9.64 -3.15
CA LEU A 26 -0.07 -10.24 -4.32
C LEU A 26 -0.03 -9.31 -5.53
N THR A 27 -0.33 -8.01 -5.36
CA THR A 27 -0.24 -7.04 -6.46
C THR A 27 1.18 -6.80 -6.90
N LEU A 28 2.11 -6.66 -5.96
CA LEU A 28 3.53 -6.54 -6.28
C LEU A 28 4.01 -7.74 -7.07
N GLY A 29 3.64 -8.96 -6.67
CA GLY A 29 3.97 -10.17 -7.39
C GLY A 29 3.35 -10.23 -8.79
N ALA A 30 2.11 -9.78 -8.95
CA ALA A 30 1.47 -9.69 -10.26
C ALA A 30 2.20 -8.70 -11.18
N PHE A 31 2.53 -7.50 -10.67
CA PHE A 31 3.27 -6.50 -11.45
C PHE A 31 4.69 -6.94 -11.78
N LEU A 32 5.41 -7.54 -10.84
CA LEU A 32 6.73 -8.13 -11.08
C LEU A 32 6.63 -9.26 -12.12
N SER A 33 5.62 -10.12 -12.03
CA SER A 33 5.40 -11.19 -13.01
C SER A 33 5.18 -10.64 -14.42
N PHE A 34 4.43 -9.55 -14.55
CA PHE A 34 4.13 -8.95 -15.83
C PHE A 34 5.31 -8.14 -16.40
N LEU A 35 5.94 -7.28 -15.58
CA LEU A 35 6.97 -6.33 -16.02
C LEU A 35 8.39 -6.93 -16.04
N VAL A 36 8.71 -7.78 -15.07
CA VAL A 36 10.04 -8.40 -14.92
C VAL A 36 10.03 -9.82 -15.47
N GLY A 37 8.95 -10.58 -15.30
CA GLY A 37 8.84 -11.96 -15.79
C GLY A 37 8.91 -12.10 -17.31
N THR A 38 8.51 -11.07 -18.04
CA THR A 38 8.66 -11.01 -19.50
C THR A 38 10.10 -10.77 -19.95
N ARG A 39 11.00 -10.40 -19.03
CA ARG A 39 12.40 -10.03 -19.32
C ARG A 39 13.42 -11.00 -18.74
N VAL A 40 13.05 -11.79 -17.75
CA VAL A 40 13.96 -12.68 -17.02
C VAL A 40 13.47 -14.11 -17.13
N SER A 41 14.38 -15.07 -17.31
CA SER A 41 14.06 -16.49 -17.46
C SER A 41 13.53 -17.15 -16.19
N ARG A 42 13.85 -16.61 -15.01
CA ARG A 42 13.36 -17.08 -13.71
C ARG A 42 13.04 -15.90 -12.80
N LEU A 43 11.80 -15.81 -12.36
CA LEU A 43 11.41 -14.93 -11.26
C LEU A 43 11.72 -15.58 -9.92
N SER A 44 12.42 -14.86 -9.06
CA SER A 44 12.76 -15.28 -7.71
C SER A 44 12.36 -14.21 -6.69
N LEU A 45 12.38 -14.60 -5.42
CA LEU A 45 12.10 -13.71 -4.28
C LEU A 45 13.09 -12.55 -4.15
N VAL A 46 14.23 -12.62 -4.85
CA VAL A 46 15.23 -11.56 -4.89
C VAL A 46 14.63 -10.26 -5.41
N TYR A 47 13.75 -10.32 -6.41
CA TYR A 47 13.06 -9.12 -6.93
C TYR A 47 12.03 -8.51 -5.96
N PHE A 48 11.64 -9.24 -4.92
CA PHE A 48 10.72 -8.75 -3.90
C PHE A 48 11.48 -8.11 -2.74
N PHE A 49 12.55 -8.75 -2.25
CA PHE A 49 13.13 -8.43 -0.95
C PHE A 49 14.60 -8.04 -0.98
N ASP A 50 15.28 -8.16 -2.13
CA ASP A 50 16.67 -7.74 -2.25
C ASP A 50 16.75 -6.30 -2.77
N PHE A 51 17.35 -5.43 -1.95
CA PHE A 51 17.55 -4.02 -2.28
C PHE A 51 18.45 -3.81 -3.50
N ALA A 52 19.32 -4.77 -3.83
CA ALA A 52 20.21 -4.70 -4.99
C ALA A 52 19.45 -4.71 -6.32
N THR A 53 18.23 -5.24 -6.35
CA THR A 53 17.38 -5.27 -7.55
C THR A 53 16.75 -3.91 -7.87
N VAL A 54 16.68 -3.01 -6.88
CA VAL A 54 16.16 -1.65 -7.02
C VAL A 54 17.30 -0.73 -7.48
N THR A 55 17.60 -0.78 -8.77
CA THR A 55 18.64 0.02 -9.42
C THR A 55 18.11 0.79 -10.63
N THR A 56 18.64 1.99 -10.86
CA THR A 56 18.31 2.82 -12.04
C THR A 56 19.22 2.54 -13.24
N SER A 57 20.26 1.70 -13.07
CA SER A 57 21.23 1.42 -14.13
C SER A 57 20.74 0.39 -15.16
N THR A 58 19.70 -0.38 -14.84
CA THR A 58 19.20 -1.47 -15.71
C THR A 58 17.72 -1.34 -15.98
N VAL A 59 17.29 -1.75 -17.18
CA VAL A 59 15.87 -1.72 -17.57
C VAL A 59 15.02 -2.63 -16.67
N THR A 60 15.57 -3.75 -16.22
CA THR A 60 14.92 -4.64 -15.24
C THR A 60 14.72 -3.94 -13.90
N GLY A 61 15.72 -3.20 -13.40
CA GLY A 61 15.59 -2.39 -12.19
C GLY A 61 14.52 -1.31 -12.30
N TRP A 62 14.41 -0.63 -13.46
CA TRP A 62 13.29 0.28 -13.74
C TRP A 62 11.92 -0.41 -13.71
N CYS A 63 11.82 -1.63 -14.22
CA CYS A 63 10.58 -2.43 -14.12
C CYS A 63 10.24 -2.82 -12.68
N VAL A 64 11.25 -3.11 -11.85
CA VAL A 64 11.06 -3.35 -10.41
C VAL A 64 10.54 -2.07 -9.75
N ILE A 65 11.19 -0.93 -9.96
CA ILE A 65 10.77 0.38 -9.42
C ILE A 65 9.32 0.69 -9.83
N ALA A 66 8.99 0.52 -11.11
CA ALA A 66 7.63 0.72 -11.61
C ALA A 66 6.62 -0.21 -10.92
N SER A 67 7.00 -1.47 -10.66
CA SER A 67 6.14 -2.43 -9.95
C SER A 67 5.84 -1.98 -8.52
N PHE A 68 6.85 -1.50 -7.78
CA PHE A 68 6.67 -0.94 -6.43
C PHE A 68 5.73 0.28 -6.43
N LEU A 69 5.94 1.21 -7.36
CA LEU A 69 5.12 2.42 -7.46
C LEU A 69 3.67 2.10 -7.87
N LEU A 70 3.45 1.21 -8.84
CA LEU A 70 2.11 0.77 -9.22
C LEU A 70 1.41 0.03 -8.08
N SER A 71 2.14 -0.79 -7.32
CA SER A 71 1.62 -1.46 -6.12
C SER A 71 1.24 -0.47 -5.03
N SER A 72 1.97 0.64 -4.89
CA SER A 72 1.62 1.71 -3.94
C SER A 72 0.29 2.41 -4.31
N ILE A 73 0.04 2.60 -5.60
CA ILE A 73 -1.23 3.16 -6.11
C ILE A 73 -2.39 2.18 -5.88
N ALA A 74 -2.19 0.90 -6.21
CA ALA A 74 -3.17 -0.14 -5.91
C ALA A 74 -3.44 -0.25 -4.40
N GLY A 75 -2.38 -0.14 -3.58
CA GLY A 75 -2.42 -0.08 -2.13
C GLY A 75 -3.30 1.03 -1.58
N ALA A 76 -3.22 2.24 -2.16
CA ALA A 76 -4.12 3.34 -1.80
C ALA A 76 -5.59 2.99 -2.08
N GLY A 77 -5.86 2.26 -3.17
CA GLY A 77 -7.18 1.70 -3.47
C GLY A 77 -7.66 0.72 -2.39
N TYR A 78 -6.80 -0.20 -1.93
CA TYR A 78 -7.15 -1.12 -0.84
C TYR A 78 -7.41 -0.42 0.48
N MET A 79 -6.63 0.62 0.80
CA MET A 79 -6.87 1.45 1.99
C MET A 79 -8.24 2.10 2.00
N LEU A 80 -8.72 2.57 0.83
CA LEU A 80 -10.06 3.16 0.70
C LEU A 80 -11.16 2.17 1.12
N TYR A 81 -11.02 0.90 0.77
CA TYR A 81 -12.03 -0.12 1.09
C TYR A 81 -11.89 -0.70 2.50
N LEU A 82 -10.66 -0.80 3.04
CA LEU A 82 -10.41 -1.42 4.33
C LEU A 82 -10.54 -0.47 5.51
N ILE A 83 -9.97 0.74 5.39
CA ILE A 83 -9.77 1.65 6.54
C ILE A 83 -10.89 2.68 6.63
N GLU A 84 -11.49 3.07 5.50
CA GLU A 84 -12.55 4.09 5.29
C GLU A 84 -12.29 5.49 5.87
N ARG A 85 -11.36 5.62 6.83
CA ARG A 85 -11.08 6.82 7.61
C ARG A 85 -9.73 7.40 7.25
N ALA A 86 -9.72 8.64 6.74
CA ALA A 86 -8.52 9.26 6.20
C ALA A 86 -7.37 9.40 7.22
N LYS A 87 -7.69 9.76 8.47
CA LYS A 87 -6.69 10.03 9.53
C LYS A 87 -5.81 8.82 9.91
N LYS A 88 -6.12 7.62 9.42
CA LYS A 88 -5.39 6.38 9.71
C LYS A 88 -4.55 5.89 8.53
N CYS A 89 -4.73 6.43 7.33
CA CYS A 89 -4.06 5.94 6.13
C CYS A 89 -2.53 6.02 6.23
N LEU A 90 -1.97 7.11 6.78
CA LEU A 90 -0.52 7.24 7.00
C LEU A 90 0.03 6.16 7.93
N ASP A 91 -0.65 5.88 9.05
CA ASP A 91 -0.23 4.84 10.01
C ASP A 91 -0.16 3.48 9.31
N PHE A 92 -1.20 3.10 8.56
CA PHE A 92 -1.23 1.83 7.83
C PHE A 92 -0.18 1.77 6.70
N ALA A 93 0.06 2.87 5.97
CA ALA A 93 1.09 2.92 4.94
C ALA A 93 2.48 2.74 5.57
N ALA A 94 2.76 3.47 6.66
CA ALA A 94 4.02 3.37 7.37
C ALA A 94 4.25 1.95 7.91
N THR A 95 3.25 1.35 8.58
CA THR A 95 3.37 -0.04 9.08
C THR A 95 3.67 -1.03 7.95
N LEU A 96 3.08 -0.83 6.76
CA LEU A 96 3.33 -1.69 5.61
C LEU A 96 4.80 -1.68 5.21
N TYR A 97 5.35 -0.49 4.97
CA TYR A 97 6.74 -0.32 4.53
C TYR A 97 7.76 -0.60 5.62
N ILE A 98 7.42 -0.41 6.90
CA ILE A 98 8.26 -0.82 8.03
C ILE A 98 8.40 -2.34 8.05
N ILE A 99 7.29 -3.08 7.91
CA ILE A 99 7.35 -4.55 7.82
C ILE A 99 8.14 -4.98 6.58
N HIS A 100 7.95 -4.31 5.43
CA HIS A 100 8.74 -4.57 4.24
C HIS A 100 10.25 -4.36 4.48
N LEU A 101 10.64 -3.27 5.14
CA LEU A 101 12.03 -3.03 5.55
C LEU A 101 12.57 -4.18 6.40
N PHE A 102 11.83 -4.64 7.41
CA PHE A 102 12.26 -5.78 8.24
C PHE A 102 12.44 -7.06 7.44
N ILE A 103 11.55 -7.34 6.49
CA ILE A 103 11.68 -8.51 5.63
C ILE A 103 12.92 -8.37 4.73
N CYS A 104 13.17 -7.20 4.15
CA CYS A 104 14.37 -6.93 3.37
C CYS A 104 15.65 -7.06 4.20
N LEU A 105 15.63 -6.62 5.47
CA LEU A 105 16.75 -6.80 6.40
C LEU A 105 17.10 -8.27 6.63
N ILE A 106 16.10 -9.15 6.72
CA ILE A 106 16.32 -10.59 6.93
C ILE A 106 16.83 -11.27 5.66
N ASN A 107 16.37 -10.86 4.48
CA ASN A 107 16.69 -11.53 3.22
C ASN A 107 17.96 -11.00 2.53
N GLY A 108 18.16 -9.68 2.50
CA GLY A 108 19.27 -9.01 1.82
C GLY A 108 20.25 -8.29 2.75
N GLY A 109 19.91 -8.12 4.03
CA GLY A 109 20.68 -7.31 4.97
C GLY A 109 20.32 -5.82 4.89
N TRP A 110 21.20 -4.97 5.43
CA TRP A 110 20.94 -3.52 5.52
C TRP A 110 20.85 -2.87 4.12
N PRO A 111 19.75 -2.17 3.77
CA PRO A 111 19.61 -1.49 2.49
C PRO A 111 20.60 -0.31 2.42
N SER A 112 21.75 -0.54 1.80
CA SER A 112 22.76 0.51 1.55
C SER A 112 22.44 1.35 0.31
N SER A 113 21.51 0.91 -0.53
CA SER A 113 21.10 1.62 -1.75
C SER A 113 20.22 2.82 -1.43
N ILE A 114 20.69 4.03 -1.78
CA ILE A 114 19.89 5.26 -1.62
C ILE A 114 18.63 5.25 -2.49
N THR A 115 18.70 4.63 -3.68
CA THR A 115 17.57 4.47 -4.59
C THR A 115 16.46 3.67 -3.94
N TRP A 116 16.80 2.62 -3.20
CA TRP A 116 15.82 1.82 -2.47
C TRP A 116 15.06 2.67 -1.45
N TRP A 117 15.76 3.51 -0.68
CA TRP A 117 15.12 4.43 0.28
C TRP A 117 14.19 5.42 -0.41
N PHE A 118 14.63 6.04 -1.51
CA PHE A 118 13.78 6.97 -2.27
C PHE A 118 12.52 6.30 -2.79
N VAL A 119 12.63 5.10 -3.38
CA VAL A 119 11.48 4.38 -3.94
C VAL A 119 10.48 4.01 -2.85
N ASN A 120 10.94 3.55 -1.68
CA ASN A 120 10.06 3.21 -0.57
C ASN A 120 9.44 4.46 0.08
N VAL A 121 10.19 5.55 0.26
CA VAL A 121 9.64 6.82 0.78
C VAL A 121 8.60 7.39 -0.16
N ILE A 122 8.86 7.40 -1.48
CA ILE A 122 7.89 7.81 -2.48
C ILE A 122 6.69 6.87 -2.46
N GLY A 123 6.89 5.56 -2.34
CA GLY A 123 5.82 4.58 -2.23
C GLY A 123 4.92 4.80 -1.00
N VAL A 124 5.50 5.09 0.16
CA VAL A 124 4.76 5.48 1.38
C VAL A 124 3.97 6.75 1.12
N ALA A 125 4.61 7.79 0.57
CA ALA A 125 3.97 9.07 0.31
C ALA A 125 2.81 8.95 -0.69
N VAL A 126 3.01 8.23 -1.80
CA VAL A 126 1.96 7.98 -2.80
C VAL A 126 0.80 7.21 -2.17
N MET A 127 1.08 6.11 -1.46
CA MET A 127 0.05 5.28 -0.85
C MET A 127 -0.75 6.06 0.22
N ALA A 128 -0.05 6.80 1.09
CA ALA A 128 -0.67 7.59 2.16
C ALA A 128 -1.47 8.77 1.60
N LEU A 129 -0.87 9.64 0.77
CA LEU A 129 -1.55 10.85 0.27
C LEU A 129 -2.72 10.51 -0.64
N LEU A 130 -2.56 9.51 -1.53
CA LEU A 130 -3.65 9.07 -2.40
C LEU A 130 -4.74 8.37 -1.58
N GLY A 131 -4.36 7.54 -0.61
CA GLY A 131 -5.31 6.89 0.30
C GLY A 131 -6.12 7.89 1.10
N GLU A 132 -5.46 8.89 1.69
CA GLU A 132 -6.09 10.00 2.41
C GLU A 132 -7.05 10.78 1.52
N TYR A 133 -6.58 11.18 0.32
CA TYR A 133 -7.39 11.91 -0.64
C TYR A 133 -8.67 11.14 -1.04
N LEU A 134 -8.53 9.85 -1.34
CA LEU A 134 -9.66 8.99 -1.71
C LEU A 134 -10.62 8.81 -0.53
N CYS A 135 -10.12 8.62 0.68
CA CYS A 135 -10.94 8.49 1.89
C CYS A 135 -11.70 9.79 2.18
N ILE A 136 -11.03 10.95 2.12
CA ILE A 136 -11.68 12.26 2.28
C ILE A 136 -12.79 12.43 1.24
N ARG A 137 -12.54 12.09 -0.03
CA ARG A 137 -13.58 12.16 -1.07
C ARG A 137 -14.77 11.24 -0.81
N ARG A 138 -14.57 10.10 -0.14
CA ARG A 138 -15.64 9.17 0.23
C ARG A 138 -16.41 9.66 1.45
N GLU A 139 -15.71 10.21 2.46
CA GLU A 139 -16.32 10.84 3.63
C GLU A 139 -17.17 12.08 3.25
N LEU A 140 -16.75 12.83 2.23
CA LEU A 140 -17.47 14.02 1.74
C LEU A 140 -18.71 13.69 0.87
N LYS A 141 -18.91 12.44 0.45
CA LYS A 141 -20.15 12.08 -0.27
C LYS A 141 -21.31 12.08 0.74
N GLU A 142 -22.19 13.07 0.60
CA GLU A 142 -23.34 13.25 1.48
C GLU A 142 -24.23 12.00 1.51
N ILE A 143 -24.69 11.66 2.72
CA ILE A 143 -25.71 10.63 2.93
C ILE A 143 -26.97 11.08 2.19
N PRO A 144 -27.55 10.26 1.28
CA PRO A 144 -28.78 10.63 0.60
C PRO A 144 -29.88 10.78 1.66
N ILE A 145 -30.25 12.02 1.95
CA ILE A 145 -31.39 12.35 2.80
C ILE A 145 -32.62 11.85 2.06
N THR A 146 -33.05 10.63 2.36
CA THR A 146 -34.34 10.14 1.90
C THR A 146 -35.37 11.06 2.56
N ARG A 147 -35.88 12.01 1.79
CA ARG A 147 -36.83 13.03 2.24
C ARG A 147 -38.07 12.28 2.73
N TYR A 148 -38.16 12.06 4.05
CA TYR A 148 -39.35 11.47 4.65
C TYR A 148 -40.46 12.53 4.51
N ARG A 149 -41.20 12.46 3.41
CA ARG A 149 -42.36 13.31 3.17
C ARG A 149 -43.41 12.84 4.18
N SER A 150 -43.57 13.56 5.28
CA SER A 150 -44.76 13.45 6.11
C SER A 150 -45.95 13.85 5.25
N ASN A 151 -46.76 12.89 4.83
CA ASN A 151 -48.07 13.16 4.27
C ASN A 151 -48.93 13.71 5.42
N VAL A 152 -49.18 15.02 5.39
CA VAL A 152 -50.24 15.69 6.15
C VAL A 152 -51.26 16.17 5.14
#